data_AF-A0A7X5L7I5-F1
#
_entry.id   AF-A0A7X5L7I5-F1
#
_cell.length_a   1.000
_cell.length_b   1.000
_cell.length_c   1.000
_cell.angle_alpha   90.00
_cell.angle_beta   90.00
_cell.angle_gamma   90.00
#
_symmetry.space_group_name_H-M   'P 1'
#
loop_
_entity.id
_entity.type
_entity.pdbx_description
1 polymer ?
#
loop_
_entity_poly.entity_id
_entity_poly.type
_entity_poly.pdbx_seq_one_letter_code
_entity_poly.pdbx_strand_id
1 'polypeptide(L)'
;MNVNGIGTAGYPAWQGARKAERSVESGAVDFMGTMVEKTAQDKATDYDEKAFDMVGPSAPQEVKDAWMDAAKEVYANGMGIRGNGMMSHISQMMVQRLNKQLKGETENFDILGNTVESAIQATKQALYDLEHPRVYTPRSIEVQQARIKEGEFYRAFLEKLEQL
;
A
#
# COMPACT_ATOMS: atom_id res chain seq x y z
N MET A 1 -60.93 30.46 16.19
CA MET A 1 -61.67 29.74 15.13
C MET A 1 -60.62 29.08 14.24
N ASN A 2 -60.49 27.79 14.01
CA ASN A 2 -61.26 26.60 14.39
C ASN A 2 -60.26 25.41 14.39
N VAL A 3 -60.49 24.46 15.30
CA VAL A 3 -59.77 23.18 15.52
C VAL A 3 -60.37 22.09 14.61
N ASN A 4 -59.57 21.08 14.25
CA ASN A 4 -59.98 19.72 13.84
C ASN A 4 -58.68 18.87 13.77
N GLY A 5 -58.53 17.68 14.32
CA GLY A 5 -59.45 16.76 15.00
C GLY A 5 -58.79 15.38 14.96
N ILE A 6 -58.54 14.80 16.14
CA ILE A 6 -58.00 13.45 16.35
C ILE A 6 -59.06 12.42 15.96
N GLY A 7 -58.66 11.32 15.30
CA GLY A 7 -59.51 10.19 14.98
C GLY A 7 -58.78 8.86 15.16
N THR A 8 -59.03 8.22 16.29
CA THR A 8 -58.62 6.87 16.69
C THR A 8 -59.60 5.82 16.15
N ALA A 9 -59.12 4.71 15.58
CA ALA A 9 -59.78 3.40 15.48
C ALA A 9 -58.86 2.49 14.63
N GLY A 10 -58.54 1.24 14.93
CA GLY A 10 -58.92 0.28 15.96
C GLY A 10 -58.23 -1.03 15.57
N TYR A 11 -57.69 -1.78 16.52
CA TYR A 11 -57.21 -3.14 16.28
C TYR A 11 -58.41 -4.07 16.02
N PRO A 12 -58.20 -5.18 15.29
CA PRO A 12 -58.38 -6.46 15.96
C PRO A 12 -57.12 -7.32 15.89
N ALA A 13 -56.74 -7.83 17.07
CA ALA A 13 -55.91 -9.00 17.22
C ALA A 13 -56.73 -10.26 16.87
N TRP A 14 -56.17 -11.18 16.09
CA TRP A 14 -56.11 -12.59 16.46
C TRP A 14 -55.13 -13.38 15.59
N GLN A 15 -54.57 -14.41 16.20
CA GLN A 15 -53.28 -15.04 15.92
C GLN A 15 -53.37 -16.19 14.91
N GLY A 16 -52.22 -16.52 14.29
CA GLY A 16 -52.05 -17.73 13.49
C GLY A 16 -50.60 -17.97 13.05
N ALA A 17 -49.72 -18.29 14.00
CA ALA A 17 -48.46 -19.02 13.89
C ALA A 17 -47.72 -19.12 12.53
N ARG A 18 -46.46 -18.66 12.50
CA ARG A 18 -45.27 -19.56 12.54
C ARG A 18 -44.00 -18.74 12.67
N LYS A 19 -43.22 -19.06 13.70
CA LYS A 19 -41.80 -18.72 13.79
C LYS A 19 -41.07 -19.21 12.54
N ALA A 20 -40.23 -18.36 11.96
CA ALA A 20 -38.99 -18.75 11.33
C ALA A 20 -37.96 -17.67 11.68
N GLU A 21 -37.16 -17.96 12.70
CA GLU A 21 -35.86 -17.33 12.88
C GLU A 21 -35.08 -17.55 11.58
N ARG A 22 -34.60 -16.48 10.95
CA ARG A 22 -33.50 -16.55 9.99
C ARG A 22 -32.42 -15.55 10.37
N SER A 23 -31.92 -15.71 11.58
CA SER A 23 -30.51 -15.48 11.86
C SER A 23 -29.72 -16.61 11.18
N VAL A 24 -29.19 -16.39 9.97
CA VAL A 24 -27.91 -16.94 9.44
C VAL A 24 -27.78 -16.35 8.02
N GLU A 25 -27.25 -15.13 7.92
CA GLU A 25 -26.62 -14.67 6.68
C GLU A 25 -25.53 -13.62 6.96
N SER A 26 -24.91 -13.66 8.15
CA SER A 26 -23.68 -12.89 8.41
C SER A 26 -22.43 -13.66 7.97
N GLY A 27 -22.43 -15.00 8.08
CA GLY A 27 -21.23 -15.81 7.81
C GLY A 27 -20.77 -15.87 6.35
N ALA A 28 -21.68 -15.77 5.38
CA ALA A 28 -21.32 -15.88 3.95
C ALA A 28 -20.80 -14.55 3.36
N VAL A 29 -21.35 -13.42 3.82
CA VAL A 29 -20.88 -12.08 3.45
C VAL A 29 -19.48 -11.83 4.03
N ASP A 30 -19.25 -12.29 5.26
CA ASP A 30 -17.95 -12.20 5.94
C ASP A 30 -16.89 -13.10 5.31
N PHE A 31 -17.25 -14.32 4.88
CA PHE A 31 -16.34 -15.23 4.18
C PHE A 31 -15.96 -14.70 2.79
N MET A 32 -16.92 -14.19 2.01
CA MET A 32 -16.64 -13.62 0.69
C MET A 32 -15.85 -12.32 0.81
N GLY A 33 -16.13 -11.49 1.81
CA GLY A 33 -15.33 -10.31 2.17
C GLY A 33 -13.90 -10.67 2.52
N THR A 34 -13.70 -11.65 3.42
CA THR A 34 -12.37 -12.15 3.82
C THR A 34 -11.60 -12.72 2.64
N MET A 35 -12.28 -13.44 1.72
CA MET A 35 -11.63 -14.02 0.55
C MET A 35 -11.24 -12.95 -0.48
N VAL A 36 -12.06 -11.93 -0.68
CA VAL A 36 -11.76 -10.77 -1.53
C VAL A 36 -10.62 -9.93 -0.94
N GLU A 37 -10.64 -9.68 0.36
CA GLU A 37 -9.58 -8.96 1.06
C GLU A 37 -8.26 -9.73 1.02
N LYS A 38 -8.30 -11.05 1.29
CA LYS A 38 -7.13 -11.93 1.18
C LYS A 38 -6.58 -11.98 -0.24
N THR A 39 -7.43 -12.09 -1.26
CA THR A 39 -6.96 -12.08 -2.66
C THR A 39 -6.42 -10.72 -3.11
N ALA A 40 -6.94 -9.61 -2.58
CA ALA A 40 -6.38 -8.28 -2.80
C ALA A 40 -5.02 -8.12 -2.08
N GLN A 41 -4.88 -8.68 -0.88
CA GLN A 41 -3.65 -8.68 -0.10
C GLN A 41 -2.57 -9.58 -0.71
N ASP A 42 -2.93 -10.78 -1.17
CA ASP A 42 -2.05 -11.70 -1.88
C ASP A 42 -1.53 -11.05 -3.19
N LYS A 43 -2.37 -10.32 -3.91
CA LYS A 43 -1.96 -9.54 -5.09
C LYS A 43 -1.07 -8.34 -4.75
N ALA A 44 -1.35 -7.63 -3.67
CA ALA A 44 -0.50 -6.54 -3.22
C ALA A 44 0.92 -7.06 -2.89
N THR A 45 1.00 -8.20 -2.22
CA THR A 45 2.26 -8.86 -1.88
C THR A 45 3.06 -9.24 -3.14
N ASP A 46 2.40 -9.75 -4.18
CA ASP A 46 3.04 -10.04 -5.49
C ASP A 46 3.64 -8.78 -6.15
N TYR A 47 2.98 -7.62 -6.03
CA TYR A 47 3.54 -6.36 -6.54
C TYR A 47 4.68 -5.82 -5.67
N ASP A 48 4.65 -6.05 -4.37
CA ASP A 48 5.71 -5.63 -3.45
C ASP A 48 7.00 -6.43 -3.69
N GLU A 49 6.88 -7.74 -3.95
CA GLU A 49 8.00 -8.57 -4.39
C GLU A 49 8.54 -8.14 -5.76
N LYS A 50 7.66 -7.88 -6.74
CA LYS A 50 8.09 -7.36 -8.05
C LYS A 50 8.77 -6.01 -7.93
N ALA A 51 8.31 -5.15 -7.03
CA ALA A 51 8.92 -3.86 -6.76
C ALA A 51 10.34 -4.04 -6.21
N PHE A 52 10.54 -4.99 -5.30
CA PHE A 52 11.87 -5.36 -4.79
C PHE A 52 12.79 -5.89 -5.90
N ASP A 53 12.32 -6.85 -6.69
CA ASP A 53 13.13 -7.48 -7.76
C ASP A 53 13.60 -6.47 -8.83
N MET A 54 12.89 -5.34 -9.00
CA MET A 54 13.30 -4.25 -9.89
C MET A 54 14.52 -3.47 -9.41
N VAL A 55 14.80 -3.46 -8.11
CA VAL A 55 15.83 -2.61 -7.46
C VAL A 55 16.86 -3.38 -6.65
N GLY A 56 16.60 -4.62 -6.27
CA GLY A 56 17.52 -5.43 -5.47
C GLY A 56 17.62 -6.89 -5.88
N PRO A 57 17.74 -7.25 -7.17
CA PRO A 57 17.80 -8.65 -7.58
C PRO A 57 19.02 -9.40 -7.02
N SER A 58 20.09 -8.70 -6.61
CA SER A 58 21.26 -9.32 -5.97
C SER A 58 21.32 -9.10 -4.45
N ALA A 59 20.29 -8.49 -3.86
CA ALA A 59 20.28 -8.15 -2.44
C ALA A 59 20.11 -9.40 -1.55
N PRO A 60 20.72 -9.41 -0.35
CA PRO A 60 20.55 -10.51 0.60
C PRO A 60 19.08 -10.73 0.98
N GLN A 61 18.74 -11.97 1.37
CA GLN A 61 17.37 -12.31 1.78
C GLN A 61 16.88 -11.44 2.95
N GLU A 62 17.74 -11.12 3.91
CA GLU A 62 17.41 -10.25 5.04
C GLU A 62 17.00 -8.82 4.60
N VAL A 63 17.57 -8.33 3.51
CA VAL A 63 17.18 -7.04 2.90
C VAL A 63 15.81 -7.16 2.23
N LYS A 64 15.50 -8.29 1.57
CA LYS A 64 14.17 -8.58 1.02
C LYS A 64 13.13 -8.66 2.13
N ASP A 65 13.44 -9.35 3.22
CA ASP A 65 12.51 -9.51 4.34
C ASP A 65 12.22 -8.15 5.00
N ALA A 66 13.26 -7.34 5.25
CA ALA A 66 13.10 -5.97 5.75
C ALA A 66 12.26 -5.09 4.83
N TRP A 67 12.40 -5.24 3.50
CA TRP A 67 11.59 -4.53 2.52
C TRP A 67 10.11 -4.92 2.60
N MET A 68 9.82 -6.22 2.63
CA MET A 68 8.45 -6.73 2.70
C MET A 68 7.76 -6.33 4.00
N ASP A 69 8.49 -6.35 5.12
CA ASP A 69 7.97 -5.90 6.41
C ASP A 69 7.68 -4.39 6.41
N ALA A 70 8.57 -3.57 5.85
CA ALA A 70 8.31 -2.13 5.69
C ALA A 70 7.12 -1.86 4.76
N ALA A 71 6.98 -2.64 3.68
CA ALA A 71 5.89 -2.49 2.72
C ALA A 71 4.54 -2.78 3.37
N LYS A 72 4.48 -3.85 4.16
CA LYS A 72 3.30 -4.24 4.93
C LYS A 72 2.94 -3.22 6.01
N GLU A 73 3.92 -2.66 6.70
CA GLU A 73 3.71 -1.65 7.75
C GLU A 73 3.15 -0.34 7.19
N VAL A 74 3.71 0.13 6.08
CA VAL A 74 3.37 1.45 5.50
C VAL A 74 2.20 1.37 4.51
N TYR A 75 1.89 0.17 4.03
CA TYR A 75 0.99 -0.10 2.90
C TYR A 75 1.47 0.57 1.60
N ALA A 76 2.78 0.57 1.36
CA ALA A 76 3.43 1.09 0.17
C ALA A 76 4.81 0.44 -0.02
N ASN A 77 5.24 0.17 -1.26
CA ASN A 77 6.49 -0.53 -1.57
C ASN A 77 7.66 0.37 -1.98
N GLY A 78 7.62 1.68 -1.70
CA GLY A 78 8.72 2.59 -2.05
C GLY A 78 8.99 2.81 -3.55
N MET A 79 8.28 2.11 -4.44
CA MET A 79 8.45 2.18 -5.90
C MET A 79 7.33 2.99 -6.57
N GLY A 80 6.38 3.52 -5.81
CA GLY A 80 5.24 4.24 -6.36
C GLY A 80 4.29 3.33 -7.15
N ILE A 81 4.39 2.00 -7.00
CA ILE A 81 3.51 1.00 -7.62
C ILE A 81 2.39 0.67 -6.62
N ARG A 82 1.15 0.82 -7.04
CA ARG A 82 -0.04 0.50 -6.21
C ARG A 82 -0.27 -1.02 -6.22
N GLY A 83 -1.05 -1.54 -5.26
CA GLY A 83 -1.39 -2.97 -5.16
C GLY A 83 -2.21 -3.55 -6.34
N ASN A 84 -2.63 -2.72 -7.29
CA ASN A 84 -3.22 -3.14 -8.57
C ASN A 84 -2.22 -3.07 -9.75
N GLY A 85 -0.94 -2.83 -9.48
CA GLY A 85 0.13 -2.68 -10.47
C GLY A 85 0.20 -1.32 -11.16
N MET A 86 -0.74 -0.40 -10.91
CA MET A 86 -0.70 0.93 -11.51
C MET A 86 0.34 1.83 -10.83
N MET A 87 1.02 2.64 -11.65
CA MET A 87 1.96 3.65 -11.18
C MET A 87 1.24 4.87 -10.59
N SER A 88 1.72 5.36 -9.45
CA SER A 88 1.24 6.60 -8.82
C SER A 88 2.14 7.81 -9.13
N HIS A 89 3.45 7.60 -9.14
CA HIS A 89 4.48 8.61 -9.41
C HIS A 89 5.83 7.92 -9.64
N ILE A 90 6.81 8.64 -10.17
CA ILE A 90 8.20 8.16 -10.26
C ILE A 90 8.86 8.33 -8.89
N SER A 91 9.17 7.23 -8.21
CA SER A 91 9.87 7.24 -6.93
C SER A 91 11.35 7.61 -7.07
N GLN A 92 12.01 7.98 -5.98
CA GLN A 92 13.44 8.28 -5.97
C GLN A 92 14.29 7.05 -6.26
N MET A 93 13.89 5.86 -5.83
CA MET A 93 14.58 4.63 -6.26
C MET A 93 14.49 4.42 -7.77
N MET A 94 13.35 4.71 -8.39
CA MET A 94 13.25 4.70 -9.86
C MET A 94 14.09 5.80 -10.51
N VAL A 95 14.18 6.98 -9.91
CA VAL A 95 15.10 8.02 -10.38
C VAL A 95 16.55 7.53 -10.35
N GLN A 96 16.98 6.84 -9.28
CA GLN A 96 18.32 6.25 -9.22
C GLN A 96 18.54 5.23 -10.35
N ARG A 97 17.57 4.35 -10.59
CA ARG A 97 17.59 3.37 -11.68
C ARG A 97 17.68 4.02 -13.06
N LEU A 98 16.87 5.05 -13.31
CA LEU A 98 16.89 5.81 -14.56
C LEU A 98 18.21 6.57 -14.75
N ASN A 99 18.78 7.13 -13.68
CA ASN A 99 20.07 7.81 -13.73
C ASN A 99 21.22 6.86 -14.10
N LYS A 100 21.21 5.61 -13.60
CA LYS A 100 22.16 4.58 -14.04
C LYS A 100 22.03 4.29 -15.53
N GLN A 101 20.79 4.12 -16.01
CA GLN A 101 20.53 3.90 -17.43
C GLN A 101 21.07 5.04 -18.30
N LEU A 102 20.85 6.29 -17.89
CA LEU A 102 21.34 7.48 -18.61
C LEU A 102 22.87 7.60 -18.61
N LYS A 103 23.56 7.00 -17.63
CA LYS A 103 25.02 6.92 -17.58
C LYS A 103 25.60 5.75 -18.40
N GLY A 104 24.76 4.93 -19.03
CA GLY A 104 25.18 3.77 -19.82
C GLY A 104 25.33 2.48 -19.01
N GLU A 105 24.93 2.47 -17.73
CA GLU A 105 24.91 1.27 -16.89
C GLU A 105 23.63 0.46 -17.16
N THR A 106 23.50 -0.10 -18.37
CA THR A 106 22.26 -0.75 -18.83
C THR A 106 22.04 -2.16 -18.28
N GLU A 107 23.07 -2.76 -17.70
CA GLU A 107 23.02 -4.13 -17.16
C GLU A 107 22.93 -4.16 -15.63
N ASN A 108 23.15 -3.03 -14.95
CA ASN A 108 23.15 -2.94 -13.49
C ASN A 108 22.03 -2.01 -13.00
N PHE A 109 20.79 -2.49 -13.09
CA PHE A 109 19.64 -1.84 -12.49
C PHE A 109 19.50 -2.10 -10.98
N ASP A 110 20.39 -2.91 -10.43
CA ASP A 110 20.44 -3.19 -9.01
C ASP A 110 20.90 -1.93 -8.27
N ILE A 111 20.00 -1.39 -7.46
CA ILE A 111 20.19 -0.19 -6.66
C ILE A 111 20.59 -0.55 -5.24
N LEU A 112 20.00 -1.61 -4.69
CA LEU A 112 20.25 -2.04 -3.31
C LEU A 112 21.59 -2.74 -3.16
N GLY A 113 22.14 -3.31 -4.24
CA GLY A 113 23.40 -4.04 -4.24
C GLY A 113 23.32 -5.35 -3.48
N ASN A 114 24.47 -5.91 -3.11
CA ASN A 114 24.59 -7.25 -2.52
C ASN A 114 24.91 -7.25 -1.02
N THR A 115 24.88 -6.10 -0.34
CA THR A 115 25.08 -6.00 1.12
C THR A 115 24.01 -5.16 1.79
N VAL A 116 23.89 -5.29 3.12
CA VAL A 116 22.99 -4.44 3.92
C VAL A 116 23.44 -2.98 3.82
N GLU A 117 24.73 -2.72 3.87
CA GLU A 117 25.28 -1.35 3.79
C GLU A 117 24.98 -0.69 2.45
N SER A 118 25.07 -1.41 1.32
CA SER A 118 24.71 -0.85 0.02
C SER A 118 23.23 -0.49 -0.03
N ALA A 119 22.35 -1.33 0.54
CA ALA A 119 20.91 -1.05 0.63
C ALA A 119 20.62 0.17 1.51
N ILE A 120 21.31 0.31 2.65
CA ILE A 120 21.23 1.49 3.53
C ILE A 120 21.64 2.75 2.78
N GLN A 121 22.78 2.74 2.09
CA GLN A 121 23.28 3.91 1.36
C GLN A 121 22.32 4.34 0.25
N ALA A 122 21.83 3.38 -0.55
CA ALA A 122 20.89 3.65 -1.61
C ALA A 122 19.57 4.24 -1.08
N THR A 123 19.07 3.70 0.03
CA THR A 123 17.82 4.16 0.66
C THR A 123 17.99 5.53 1.32
N LYS A 124 19.12 5.79 1.99
CA LYS A 124 19.46 7.13 2.52
C LYS A 124 19.51 8.17 1.41
N GLN A 125 20.12 7.83 0.27
CA GLN A 125 20.16 8.72 -0.90
C GLN A 125 18.75 8.99 -1.45
N ALA A 126 17.92 7.95 -1.57
CA ALA A 126 16.54 8.08 -2.06
C ALA A 126 15.72 8.99 -1.13
N LEU A 127 15.80 8.77 0.19
CA LEU A 127 15.11 9.60 1.17
C LEU A 127 15.60 11.04 1.16
N TYR A 128 16.92 11.26 1.09
CA TYR A 128 17.49 12.61 1.01
C TYR A 128 16.98 13.36 -0.23
N ASP A 129 17.01 12.75 -1.41
CA ASP A 129 16.54 13.37 -2.66
C ASP A 129 15.03 13.64 -2.63
N LEU A 130 14.26 12.80 -1.92
CA LEU A 130 12.82 12.97 -1.74
C LEU A 130 12.51 14.25 -0.94
N GLU A 131 13.27 14.47 0.13
CA GLU A 131 13.16 15.59 1.07
C GLU A 131 13.81 16.88 0.55
N HIS A 132 14.78 16.77 -0.37
CA HIS A 132 15.53 17.89 -0.93
C HIS A 132 15.31 18.02 -2.45
N PRO A 133 14.08 18.28 -2.92
CA PRO A 133 13.79 18.33 -4.35
C PRO A 133 14.52 19.48 -5.03
N ARG A 134 15.30 19.17 -6.08
CA ARG A 134 16.03 20.17 -6.88
C ARG A 134 15.13 21.19 -7.57
N VAL A 135 13.91 20.78 -7.90
CA VAL A 135 12.91 21.63 -8.55
C VAL A 135 11.57 21.42 -7.84
N TYR A 136 10.98 22.51 -7.37
CA TYR A 136 9.60 22.48 -6.91
C TYR A 136 8.66 22.53 -8.12
N THR A 137 8.10 21.37 -8.47
CA THR A 137 6.99 21.27 -9.42
C THR A 137 5.68 21.19 -8.66
N PRO A 138 4.66 22.00 -9.00
CA PRO A 138 3.30 21.80 -8.52
C PRO A 138 2.83 20.38 -8.84
N ARG A 139 2.26 19.68 -7.86
CA ARG A 139 1.80 18.29 -7.98
C ARG A 139 0.35 18.18 -7.54
N SER A 140 -0.39 17.25 -8.15
CA SER A 140 -1.73 16.90 -7.66
C SER A 140 -1.66 16.37 -6.23
N ILE A 141 -2.77 16.47 -5.50
CA ILE A 141 -2.88 16.00 -4.11
C ILE A 141 -2.53 14.50 -4.02
N GLU A 142 -3.00 13.68 -4.97
CA GLU A 142 -2.70 12.24 -5.01
C GLU A 142 -1.20 11.96 -5.11
N VAL A 143 -0.47 12.70 -5.96
CA VAL A 143 0.98 12.53 -6.11
C VAL A 143 1.71 12.96 -4.83
N GLN A 144 1.23 14.01 -4.15
CA GLN A 144 1.81 14.43 -2.88
C GLN A 144 1.64 13.36 -1.80
N GLN A 145 0.44 12.77 -1.68
CA GLN A 145 0.17 11.67 -0.74
C GLN A 145 1.03 10.45 -1.03
N ALA A 146 1.17 10.07 -2.30
CA ALA A 146 2.00 8.94 -2.69
C ALA A 146 3.49 9.16 -2.36
N ARG A 147 4.02 10.39 -2.51
CA ARG A 147 5.39 10.74 -2.10
C ARG A 147 5.57 10.77 -0.58
N ILE A 148 4.54 11.15 0.18
CA ILE A 148 4.59 11.04 1.65
C ILE A 148 4.72 9.57 2.05
N LYS A 149 3.90 8.70 1.45
CA LYS A 149 3.97 7.24 1.65
C LYS A 149 5.31 6.62 1.23
N GLU A 150 5.87 7.09 0.13
CA GLU A 150 7.24 6.73 -0.30
C GLU A 150 8.27 7.07 0.78
N GLY A 151 8.19 8.26 1.37
CA GLY A 151 9.08 8.67 2.45
C GLY A 151 8.86 7.92 3.76
N GLU A 152 7.62 7.60 4.12
CA GLU A 152 7.30 6.71 5.25
C GLU A 152 7.92 5.33 5.04
N PHE A 153 7.79 4.77 3.83
CA PHE A 153 8.39 3.49 3.48
C PHE A 153 9.92 3.52 3.60
N TYR A 154 10.59 4.53 3.03
CA TYR A 154 12.06 4.61 3.12
C TYR A 154 12.57 4.72 4.56
N ARG A 155 11.84 5.42 5.45
CA ARG A 155 12.20 5.47 6.87
C ARG A 155 11.99 4.13 7.56
N ALA A 156 10.84 3.48 7.35
CA ALA A 156 10.55 2.18 7.94
C ALA A 156 11.50 1.08 7.44
N PHE A 157 11.91 1.16 6.17
CA PHE A 157 12.90 0.25 5.59
C PHE A 157 14.30 0.50 6.15
N LEU A 158 14.73 1.76 6.26
CA LEU A 158 16.01 2.11 6.89
C LEU A 158 16.10 1.64 8.33
N GLU A 159 15.05 1.84 9.13
CA GLU A 159 15.02 1.40 10.52
C GLU A 159 15.25 -0.12 10.64
N LYS A 160 14.65 -0.91 9.74
CA LYS A 160 14.83 -2.36 9.72
C LYS A 160 16.23 -2.75 9.26
N LEU A 161 16.75 -2.10 8.21
CA LEU A 161 18.12 -2.35 7.75
C LEU A 161 19.18 -2.01 8.79
N GLU A 162 18.97 -0.97 9.60
CA GLU A 162 19.90 -0.56 10.67
C GLU A 162 19.87 -1.49 11.89
N GLN A 163 18.92 -2.43 11.94
CA GLN A 163 18.82 -3.47 12.97
C GLN A 163 19.45 -4.82 12.56
N LEU A 164 19.85 -4.96 11.28
CA LEU A 164 20.59 -6.10 10.75
C LEU A 164 22.09 -5.95 11.02
#